data_AF-A0A086N3D9-F1
#
_entry.id   AF-A0A086N3D9-F1
#
_cell.length_a   1.000
_cell.length_b   1.000
_cell.length_c   1.000
_cell.angle_alpha   90.00
_cell.angle_beta   90.00
_cell.angle_gamma   90.00
#
_symmetry.space_group_name_H-M   'P 1'
#
loop_
_entity.id
_entity.type
_entity.pdbx_description
1 polymer ?
#
loop_
_entity_poly.entity_id
_entity_poly.type
_entity_poly.pdbx_seq_one_letter_code
_entity_poly.pdbx_strand_id
1 'polypeptide(L)'
;MTAATITTPADEAAQAEAAYLAAETEAVAADEAAEHLAERVREGDDSVTPEQLDTAQKAGKFARLRAEAAQRKARKAAERAEQARRRTLTEQAVTLLDKQSAPATVADAYETARRALAALVAAVDRHDDTVTEAACLLAQADAPPSIRYERVEHGGGYATQEPRPATASRTAPTVSYDAHGHPLALSVDTGKSRSPLHSGSVLGTLLADVTAASQPRTPMGETEFMRRPITEQAHQHGDRVRAFLTDATKGAAA
;
A
#
# COMPACT_ATOMS: atom_id res chain seq x y z
N MET A 1 20.45 -10.52 -50.73
CA MET A 1 20.70 -9.68 -49.54
C MET A 1 20.62 -10.58 -48.31
N THR A 2 21.75 -11.03 -47.80
CA THR A 2 21.83 -11.83 -46.58
C THR A 2 21.69 -10.90 -45.38
N ALA A 3 20.64 -11.09 -44.58
CA ALA A 3 20.47 -10.34 -43.35
C ALA A 3 21.62 -10.69 -42.40
N ALA A 4 22.40 -9.70 -41.98
CA ALA A 4 23.40 -9.88 -40.94
C ALA A 4 22.66 -10.22 -39.64
N THR A 5 22.88 -11.43 -39.13
CA THR A 5 22.39 -11.85 -37.82
C THR A 5 22.99 -10.90 -36.77
N ILE A 6 22.15 -10.05 -36.18
CA ILE A 6 22.56 -9.17 -35.08
C ILE A 6 22.71 -10.06 -33.85
N THR A 7 23.95 -10.37 -33.48
CA THR A 7 24.25 -11.11 -32.24
C THR A 7 24.07 -10.17 -31.05
N THR A 8 23.21 -10.52 -30.10
CA THR A 8 23.05 -9.72 -28.87
C THR A 8 24.18 -10.01 -27.88
N PRO A 9 24.47 -9.11 -26.92
CA PRO A 9 25.44 -9.40 -25.86
C PRO A 9 25.14 -10.67 -25.06
N ALA A 10 23.86 -11.05 -24.93
CA ALA A 10 23.45 -12.30 -24.31
C ALA A 10 23.80 -13.52 -25.18
N ASP A 11 23.61 -13.42 -26.50
CA ASP A 11 24.00 -14.48 -27.44
C ASP A 11 25.53 -14.65 -27.48
N GLU A 12 26.29 -13.54 -27.43
CA GLU A 12 27.76 -13.59 -27.35
C GLU A 12 28.24 -14.29 -26.08
N ALA A 13 27.59 -14.01 -24.93
CA ALA A 13 27.92 -14.67 -23.67
C ALA A 13 27.61 -16.17 -23.72
N ALA A 14 26.45 -16.56 -24.25
CA ALA A 14 26.07 -17.97 -24.41
C ALA A 14 27.02 -18.72 -25.35
N GLN A 15 27.42 -18.12 -26.47
CA GLN A 15 28.38 -18.71 -27.40
C GLN A 15 29.78 -18.83 -26.79
N ALA A 16 30.23 -17.83 -26.02
CA ALA A 16 31.53 -17.87 -25.37
C ALA A 16 31.59 -18.92 -24.25
N GLU A 17 30.49 -19.12 -23.50
CA GLU A 17 30.35 -20.17 -22.50
C GLU A 17 30.38 -21.57 -23.14
N ALA A 18 29.63 -21.77 -24.24
CA ALA A 18 29.66 -23.03 -24.98
C ALA A 18 31.08 -23.35 -25.52
N ALA A 19 31.80 -22.34 -26.01
CA ALA A 19 33.18 -22.50 -26.47
C ALA A 19 34.16 -22.83 -25.32
N TYR A 20 33.92 -22.29 -24.11
CA TYR A 20 34.69 -22.65 -22.92
C TYR A 20 34.46 -24.11 -22.53
N LEU A 21 33.22 -24.56 -22.42
CA LEU A 21 32.88 -25.95 -22.06
C LEU A 21 33.45 -26.96 -23.07
N ALA A 22 33.40 -26.63 -24.36
CA ALA A 22 34.02 -27.46 -25.41
C ALA A 22 35.54 -27.55 -25.25
N ALA A 23 36.21 -26.42 -24.98
CA ALA A 23 37.66 -26.39 -24.77
C ALA A 23 38.10 -27.08 -23.47
N GLU A 24 37.29 -27.00 -22.41
CA GLU A 24 37.52 -27.72 -21.16
C GLU A 24 37.39 -29.23 -21.35
N THR A 25 36.36 -29.68 -22.08
CA THR A 25 36.19 -31.10 -22.43
C THR A 25 37.37 -31.63 -23.24
N GLU A 26 37.86 -30.85 -24.21
CA GLU A 26 39.05 -31.21 -25.00
C GLU A 26 40.31 -31.28 -24.14
N ALA A 27 40.48 -30.37 -23.18
CA ALA A 27 41.63 -30.37 -22.26
C ALA A 27 41.64 -31.61 -21.36
N VAL A 28 40.48 -31.96 -20.79
CA VAL A 28 40.33 -33.17 -19.97
C VAL A 28 40.63 -34.42 -20.79
N ALA A 29 40.06 -34.54 -22.00
CA ALA A 29 40.29 -35.69 -22.86
C ALA A 29 41.77 -35.83 -23.28
N ALA A 30 42.46 -34.71 -23.53
CA ALA A 30 43.89 -34.72 -23.87
C ALA A 30 44.77 -35.14 -22.67
N ASP A 31 44.41 -34.72 -21.46
CA ASP A 31 45.10 -35.14 -20.23
C ASP A 31 44.88 -36.62 -19.93
N GLU A 32 43.64 -37.12 -20.08
CA GLU A 32 43.32 -38.55 -19.93
C GLU A 32 44.08 -39.41 -20.93
N ALA A 33 44.21 -38.97 -22.18
CA ALA A 33 44.99 -39.66 -23.20
C ALA A 33 46.49 -39.74 -22.84
N ALA A 34 47.05 -38.65 -22.28
CA ALA A 34 48.43 -38.64 -21.81
C ALA A 34 48.64 -39.56 -20.60
N GLU A 35 47.71 -39.58 -19.64
CA GLU A 35 47.78 -40.44 -18.46
C GLU A 35 47.63 -41.92 -18.83
N HIS A 36 46.73 -42.25 -19.77
CA HIS A 36 46.58 -43.62 -20.27
C HIS A 36 47.86 -44.13 -20.96
N LEU A 37 48.55 -43.28 -21.74
CA LEU A 37 49.86 -43.63 -22.30
C LEU A 37 50.93 -43.79 -21.21
N ALA A 38 50.90 -42.96 -20.17
CA ALA A 38 51.82 -43.08 -19.05
C ALA A 38 51.61 -44.39 -18.27
N GLU A 39 50.37 -44.82 -18.05
CA GLU A 39 50.08 -46.08 -17.38
C GLU A 39 50.58 -47.29 -18.17
N ARG A 40 50.37 -47.31 -19.50
CA ARG A 40 50.93 -48.37 -20.36
C ARG A 40 52.46 -48.48 -20.25
N VAL A 41 53.15 -47.33 -20.17
CA VAL A 41 54.61 -47.32 -19.93
C VAL A 41 54.95 -47.91 -18.56
N ARG A 42 54.16 -47.63 -17.50
CA ARG A 42 54.35 -48.23 -16.16
C ARG A 42 54.11 -49.74 -16.15
N GLU A 43 53.18 -50.22 -16.97
CA GLU A 43 52.87 -51.64 -17.17
C GLU A 43 53.94 -52.39 -18.00
N GLY A 44 54.91 -51.68 -18.56
CA GLY A 44 56.01 -52.26 -19.34
C GLY A 44 55.68 -52.47 -20.82
N ASP A 45 54.75 -51.68 -21.38
CA ASP A 45 54.44 -51.71 -22.81
C ASP A 45 55.52 -51.01 -23.65
N ASP A 46 56.43 -51.79 -24.21
CA ASP A 46 57.53 -51.32 -25.07
C ASP A 46 57.07 -50.70 -26.41
N SER A 47 55.78 -50.79 -26.76
CA SER A 47 55.25 -50.15 -27.97
C SER A 47 55.00 -48.65 -27.80
N VAL A 48 54.95 -48.15 -26.56
CA VAL A 48 54.77 -46.72 -26.28
C VAL A 48 56.13 -46.02 -26.29
N THR A 49 56.33 -45.14 -27.27
CA THR A 49 57.58 -44.39 -27.41
C THR A 49 57.61 -43.14 -26.52
N PRO A 50 58.79 -42.69 -26.06
CA PRO A 50 58.94 -41.43 -25.35
C PRO A 50 58.35 -40.23 -26.10
N GLU A 51 58.48 -40.22 -27.44
CA GLU A 51 57.96 -39.15 -28.30
C GLU A 51 56.43 -39.11 -28.31
N GLN A 52 55.75 -40.27 -28.27
CA GLN A 52 54.29 -40.34 -28.18
C GLN A 52 53.79 -39.78 -26.84
N LEU A 53 54.44 -40.13 -25.74
CA LEU A 53 54.08 -39.63 -24.41
C LEU A 53 54.31 -38.12 -24.30
N ASP A 54 55.46 -37.62 -24.77
CA ASP A 54 55.76 -36.18 -24.79
C ASP A 54 54.78 -35.40 -25.68
N THR A 55 54.42 -35.94 -26.84
CA THR A 55 53.42 -35.34 -27.73
C THR A 55 52.06 -35.23 -27.06
N ALA A 56 51.59 -36.29 -26.38
CA ALA A 56 50.32 -36.28 -25.66
C ALA A 56 50.34 -35.28 -24.50
N GLN A 57 51.42 -35.23 -23.73
CA GLN A 57 51.58 -34.25 -22.64
C GLN A 57 51.60 -32.80 -23.15
N LYS A 58 52.27 -32.54 -24.27
CA LYS A 58 52.26 -31.21 -24.91
C LYS A 58 50.89 -30.85 -25.45
N ALA A 59 50.15 -31.80 -26.02
CA ALA A 59 48.78 -31.61 -26.47
C ALA A 59 47.85 -31.24 -25.30
N GLY A 60 47.93 -31.94 -24.16
CA GLY A 60 47.20 -31.61 -22.94
C GLY A 60 47.50 -30.20 -22.43
N LYS A 61 48.79 -29.82 -22.36
CA LYS A 61 49.20 -28.44 -21.99
C LYS A 61 48.61 -27.38 -22.93
N PHE A 62 48.61 -27.62 -24.24
CA PHE A 62 48.05 -26.68 -25.21
C PHE A 62 46.52 -26.58 -25.11
N ALA A 63 45.83 -27.71 -24.93
CA ALA A 63 44.39 -27.74 -24.74
C ALA A 63 43.96 -26.99 -23.47
N ARG A 64 44.72 -27.11 -22.37
CA ARG A 64 44.51 -26.31 -21.15
C ARG A 64 44.65 -24.80 -21.40
N LEU A 65 45.71 -24.37 -22.11
CA LEU A 65 45.88 -22.96 -22.44
C LEU A 65 44.72 -22.41 -23.30
N ARG A 66 44.19 -23.24 -24.21
CA ARG A 66 42.98 -22.90 -24.96
C ARG A 66 41.74 -22.79 -24.08
N ALA A 67 41.55 -23.73 -23.15
CA ALA A 67 40.45 -23.68 -22.18
C ALA A 67 40.53 -22.41 -21.32
N GLU A 68 41.70 -22.05 -20.81
CA GLU A 68 41.90 -20.79 -20.07
C GLU A 68 41.58 -19.55 -20.91
N ALA A 69 42.03 -19.52 -22.17
CA ALA A 69 41.72 -18.42 -23.08
C ALA A 69 40.22 -18.30 -23.34
N ALA A 70 39.53 -19.44 -23.54
CA ALA A 70 38.09 -19.50 -23.71
C ALA A 70 37.35 -19.05 -22.44
N GLN A 71 37.82 -19.45 -21.25
CA GLN A 71 37.27 -19.03 -19.97
C GLN A 71 37.35 -17.51 -19.79
N ARG A 72 38.51 -16.91 -20.06
CA ARG A 72 38.69 -15.45 -19.99
C ARG A 72 37.77 -14.72 -20.96
N LYS A 73 37.52 -15.31 -22.14
CA LYS A 73 36.59 -14.77 -23.13
C LYS A 73 35.14 -14.87 -22.64
N ALA A 74 34.72 -16.03 -22.11
CA ALA A 74 33.39 -16.26 -21.54
C ALA A 74 33.09 -15.27 -20.42
N ARG A 75 34.01 -15.10 -19.47
CA ARG A 75 33.87 -14.13 -18.38
C ARG A 75 33.68 -12.70 -18.88
N LYS A 76 34.50 -12.24 -19.84
CA LYS A 76 34.36 -10.90 -20.41
C LYS A 76 33.03 -10.72 -21.14
N ALA A 77 32.55 -11.76 -21.83
CA ALA A 77 31.26 -11.72 -22.51
C ALA A 77 30.10 -11.65 -21.50
N ALA A 78 30.17 -12.43 -20.41
CA ALA A 78 29.18 -12.40 -19.33
C ALA A 78 29.13 -11.02 -18.63
N GLU A 79 30.28 -10.41 -18.35
CA GLU A 79 30.36 -9.05 -17.77
C GLU A 79 29.69 -8.01 -18.68
N ARG A 80 29.90 -8.09 -20.00
CA ARG A 80 29.23 -7.20 -20.97
C ARG A 80 27.72 -7.44 -21.04
N ALA A 81 27.30 -8.70 -21.05
CA ALA A 81 25.88 -9.05 -21.08
C ALA A 81 25.13 -8.51 -19.85
N GLU A 82 25.74 -8.64 -18.67
CA GLU A 82 25.19 -8.12 -17.43
C GLU A 82 25.13 -6.58 -17.42
N GLN A 83 26.17 -5.90 -17.90
CA GLN A 83 26.15 -4.43 -18.05
C GLN A 83 25.06 -3.97 -19.02
N ALA A 84 24.91 -4.65 -20.16
CA ALA A 84 23.87 -4.36 -21.14
C ALA A 84 22.47 -4.56 -20.53
N ARG A 85 22.27 -5.65 -19.78
CA ARG A 85 21.01 -5.92 -19.06
C ARG A 85 20.70 -4.83 -18.05
N ARG A 86 21.66 -4.43 -17.22
CA ARG A 86 21.49 -3.35 -16.23
C ARG A 86 21.10 -2.06 -16.91
N ARG A 87 21.81 -1.68 -17.97
CA ARG A 87 21.50 -0.47 -18.74
C ARG A 87 20.07 -0.49 -19.28
N THR A 88 19.64 -1.59 -19.91
CA THR A 88 18.27 -1.74 -20.41
C THR A 88 17.23 -1.60 -19.29
N LEU A 89 17.45 -2.26 -18.15
CA LEU A 89 16.54 -2.16 -17.01
C LEU A 89 16.51 -0.74 -16.41
N THR A 90 17.65 -0.06 -16.33
CA THR A 90 17.73 1.34 -15.89
C THR A 90 16.99 2.26 -16.85
N GLU A 91 17.19 2.12 -18.16
CA GLU A 91 16.49 2.90 -19.18
C GLU A 91 14.97 2.67 -19.12
N GLN A 92 14.55 1.42 -18.92
CA GLN A 92 13.14 1.08 -18.71
C GLN A 92 12.58 1.71 -17.43
N ALA A 93 13.31 1.66 -16.32
CA ALA A 93 12.91 2.27 -15.06
C ALA A 93 12.78 3.78 -15.18
N VAL A 94 13.74 4.46 -15.81
CA VAL A 94 13.68 5.90 -16.10
C VAL A 94 12.49 6.22 -16.99
N THR A 95 12.28 5.47 -18.07
CA THR A 95 11.12 5.68 -18.96
C THR A 95 9.80 5.50 -18.22
N LEU A 96 9.71 4.53 -17.32
CA LEU A 96 8.52 4.29 -16.50
C LEU A 96 8.29 5.46 -15.54
N LEU A 97 9.34 5.92 -14.86
CA LEU A 97 9.28 7.10 -14.01
C LEU A 97 8.86 8.34 -14.80
N ASP A 98 9.44 8.61 -15.97
CA ASP A 98 9.11 9.78 -16.78
C ASP A 98 7.66 9.75 -17.30
N LYS A 99 7.12 8.56 -17.60
CA LYS A 99 5.75 8.40 -18.12
C LYS A 99 4.68 8.37 -17.03
N GLN A 100 4.98 7.75 -15.89
CA GLN A 100 3.98 7.41 -14.86
C GLN A 100 4.15 8.24 -13.58
N SER A 101 5.35 8.70 -13.28
CA SER A 101 5.60 9.64 -12.21
C SER A 101 5.40 11.04 -12.76
N ALA A 102 4.19 11.56 -12.62
CA ALA A 102 3.93 12.99 -12.78
C ALA A 102 3.73 13.60 -11.38
N PRO A 103 4.80 14.00 -10.67
CA PRO A 103 4.68 14.67 -9.37
C PRO A 103 3.76 15.90 -9.43
N ALA A 104 3.76 16.60 -10.57
CA ALA A 104 2.84 17.71 -10.83
C ALA A 104 1.37 17.26 -10.76
N THR A 105 1.01 16.14 -11.38
CA THR A 105 -0.36 15.58 -11.32
C THR A 105 -0.75 15.24 -9.89
N VAL A 106 0.16 14.67 -9.09
CA VAL A 106 -0.10 14.37 -7.68
C VAL A 106 -0.29 15.67 -6.87
N ALA A 107 0.56 16.67 -7.11
CA ALA A 107 0.44 17.98 -6.45
C ALA A 107 -0.88 18.70 -6.83
N ASP A 108 -1.26 18.66 -8.10
CA ASP A 108 -2.53 19.23 -8.59
C ASP A 108 -3.74 18.50 -7.99
N ALA A 109 -3.68 17.17 -7.91
CA ALA A 109 -4.72 16.36 -7.26
C ALA A 109 -4.82 16.68 -5.76
N TYR A 110 -3.68 16.84 -5.08
CA TYR A 110 -3.63 17.25 -3.68
C TYR A 110 -4.25 18.64 -3.48
N GLU A 111 -3.87 19.63 -4.28
CA GLU A 111 -4.44 20.98 -4.20
C GLU A 111 -5.93 21.01 -4.52
N THR A 112 -6.39 20.16 -5.42
CA THR A 112 -7.82 19.98 -5.73
C THR A 112 -8.55 19.39 -4.52
N ALA A 113 -8.02 18.33 -3.91
CA ALA A 113 -8.59 17.74 -2.70
C ALA A 113 -8.62 18.73 -1.54
N ARG A 114 -7.54 19.50 -1.32
CA ARG A 114 -7.46 20.53 -0.29
C ARG A 114 -8.55 21.60 -0.46
N ARG A 115 -8.73 22.10 -1.68
CA ARG A 115 -9.79 23.07 -2.00
C ARG A 115 -11.19 22.48 -1.81
N ALA A 116 -11.41 21.23 -2.21
CA ALA A 116 -12.69 20.56 -2.03
C ALA A 116 -13.03 20.36 -0.55
N LEU A 117 -12.06 19.95 0.28
CA LEU A 117 -12.24 19.81 1.73
C LEU A 117 -12.55 21.15 2.39
N ALA A 118 -11.83 22.22 2.01
CA ALA A 118 -12.12 23.56 2.53
C ALA A 118 -13.54 24.03 2.16
N ALA A 119 -13.98 23.77 0.93
CA ALA A 119 -15.34 24.08 0.49
C ALA A 119 -16.41 23.27 1.25
N LEU A 120 -16.13 21.99 1.53
CA LEU A 120 -17.02 21.14 2.33
C LEU A 120 -17.15 21.66 3.76
N VAL A 121 -16.02 21.99 4.41
CA VAL A 121 -16.03 22.56 5.77
C VAL A 121 -16.85 23.84 5.80
N ALA A 122 -16.59 24.78 4.89
CA ALA A 122 -17.35 26.03 4.82
C ALA A 122 -18.86 25.82 4.56
N ALA A 123 -19.23 24.79 3.81
CA ALA A 123 -20.64 24.44 3.58
C ALA A 123 -21.30 23.86 4.83
N VAL A 124 -20.58 23.02 5.58
CA VAL A 124 -21.06 22.47 6.86
C VAL A 124 -21.19 23.58 7.91
N ASP A 125 -20.19 24.44 8.05
CA ASP A 125 -20.23 25.55 9.01
C ASP A 125 -21.42 26.48 8.70
N ARG A 126 -21.64 26.83 7.42
CA ARG A 126 -22.82 27.62 7.03
C ARG A 126 -24.14 26.92 7.36
N HIS A 127 -24.22 25.60 7.19
CA HIS A 127 -25.40 24.83 7.56
C HIS A 127 -25.62 24.86 9.07
N ASP A 128 -24.57 24.62 9.86
CA ASP A 128 -24.63 24.63 11.33
C ASP A 128 -25.00 26.03 11.88
N ASP A 129 -24.46 27.10 11.28
CA ASP A 129 -24.83 28.49 11.58
C ASP A 129 -26.32 28.73 11.29
N THR A 130 -26.80 28.28 10.12
CA THR A 130 -28.22 28.42 9.73
C THR A 130 -29.14 27.67 10.69
N VAL A 131 -28.75 26.46 11.12
CA VAL A 131 -29.50 25.68 12.13
C VAL A 131 -29.50 26.42 13.46
N THR A 132 -28.36 26.99 13.88
CA THR A 132 -28.27 27.75 15.13
C THR A 132 -29.14 29.00 15.10
N GLU A 133 -29.08 29.77 14.02
CA GLU A 133 -29.91 30.98 13.83
C GLU A 133 -31.39 30.63 13.83
N ALA A 134 -31.79 29.58 13.10
CA ALA A 134 -33.18 29.10 13.10
C ALA A 134 -33.63 28.67 14.49
N ALA A 135 -32.76 28.05 15.29
CA ALA A 135 -33.05 27.68 16.66
C ALA A 135 -33.30 28.91 17.55
N CYS A 136 -32.47 29.95 17.41
CA CYS A 136 -32.65 31.21 18.12
C CYS A 136 -33.97 31.89 17.75
N LEU A 137 -34.33 31.92 16.46
CA LEU A 137 -35.62 32.47 16.01
C LEU A 137 -36.81 31.68 16.58
N LEU A 138 -36.72 30.35 16.60
CA LEU A 138 -37.76 29.50 17.19
C LEU A 138 -37.86 29.69 18.70
N ALA A 139 -36.74 29.87 19.39
CA ALA A 139 -36.72 30.20 20.82
C ALA A 139 -37.40 31.54 21.11
N GLN A 140 -37.15 32.56 20.28
CA GLN A 140 -37.81 33.87 20.39
C GLN A 140 -39.32 33.80 20.12
N ALA A 141 -39.77 32.80 19.35
CA ALA A 141 -41.17 32.54 19.06
C ALA A 141 -41.84 31.59 20.09
N ASP A 142 -41.20 31.34 21.24
CA ASP A 142 -41.67 30.43 22.30
C ASP A 142 -41.96 29.00 21.79
N ALA A 143 -41.21 28.52 20.80
CA ALA A 143 -41.35 27.16 20.31
C ALA A 143 -41.02 26.15 21.44
N PRO A 144 -41.90 25.16 21.70
CA PRO A 144 -41.68 24.23 22.80
C PRO A 144 -40.46 23.33 22.55
N PRO A 145 -39.77 22.89 23.62
CA PRO A 145 -38.68 21.95 23.46
C PRO A 145 -39.20 20.61 22.93
N SER A 146 -38.42 19.90 22.13
CA SER A 146 -38.84 18.58 21.61
C SER A 146 -38.93 17.51 22.71
N ILE A 147 -38.06 17.62 23.72
CA ILE A 147 -37.98 16.75 24.89
C ILE A 147 -38.03 17.65 26.11
N ARG A 148 -38.95 17.37 27.02
CA ARG A 148 -38.99 17.95 28.36
C ARG A 148 -38.42 16.92 29.33
N TYR A 149 -37.48 17.33 30.17
CA TYR A 149 -37.07 16.49 31.28
C TYR A 149 -38.03 16.71 32.45
N GLU A 150 -38.70 15.64 32.86
CA GLU A 150 -39.61 15.66 33.99
C GLU A 150 -38.96 14.94 35.16
N ARG A 151 -39.09 15.51 36.36
CA ARG A 151 -38.63 14.87 37.58
C ARG A 151 -39.58 13.72 37.91
N VAL A 152 -39.08 12.50 37.87
CA VAL A 152 -39.84 11.29 38.21
C VAL A 152 -39.31 10.74 39.53
N GLU A 153 -40.21 10.61 40.51
CA GLU A 153 -39.88 10.00 41.79
C GLU A 153 -40.03 8.48 41.70
N HIS A 154 -38.93 7.76 41.89
CA HIS A 154 -38.94 6.31 41.98
C HIS A 154 -38.95 5.98 43.47
N GLY A 155 -39.93 5.19 43.92
CA GLY A 155 -40.06 4.81 45.33
C GLY A 155 -38.71 4.39 45.94
N GLY A 156 -38.45 4.80 47.19
CA GLY A 156 -37.15 4.65 47.83
C GLY A 156 -36.37 5.96 48.04
N GLY A 157 -37.00 7.12 47.79
CA GLY A 157 -36.47 8.43 48.20
C GLY A 157 -35.47 9.06 47.24
N TYR A 158 -35.35 8.57 46.00
CA TYR A 158 -34.55 9.21 44.95
C TYR A 158 -35.43 9.59 43.76
N ALA A 159 -35.03 10.66 43.06
CA ALA A 159 -35.70 11.15 41.87
C ALA A 159 -34.71 11.20 40.72
N THR A 160 -35.18 10.91 39.51
CA THR A 160 -34.40 11.06 38.28
C THR A 160 -35.04 12.10 37.37
N GLN A 161 -34.26 12.63 36.43
CA GLN A 161 -34.74 13.49 35.34
C GLN A 161 -34.98 12.58 34.12
N GLU A 162 -36.23 12.26 33.83
CA GLU A 162 -36.57 11.40 32.69
C GLU A 162 -36.98 12.25 31.47
N PRO A 163 -36.48 11.94 30.27
CA PRO A 163 -36.91 12.60 29.05
C PRO A 163 -38.34 12.18 28.70
N ARG A 164 -39.24 13.16 28.60
CA ARG A 164 -40.63 13.01 28.14
C ARG A 164 -40.82 13.80 26.85
N PRO A 165 -41.49 13.26 25.81
CA PRO A 165 -41.84 14.03 24.63
C PRO A 165 -42.72 15.21 25.07
N ALA A 166 -42.36 16.43 24.68
CA ALA A 166 -43.25 17.55 24.95
C ALA A 166 -44.53 17.39 24.14
N THR A 167 -45.68 17.71 24.73
CA THR A 167 -46.98 17.78 24.05
C THR A 167 -47.02 18.96 23.09
N ALA A 168 -46.31 18.85 21.98
CA ALA A 168 -46.43 19.76 20.85
C ALA A 168 -47.55 19.30 19.91
N SER A 169 -48.24 20.24 19.28
CA SER A 169 -49.07 19.91 18.10
C SER A 169 -48.20 19.19 17.07
N ARG A 170 -48.76 18.21 16.35
CA ARG A 170 -48.04 17.46 15.29
C ARG A 170 -47.36 18.36 14.25
N THR A 171 -47.84 19.59 14.12
CA THR A 171 -47.37 20.58 13.15
C THR A 171 -46.59 21.74 13.78
N ALA A 172 -46.46 21.78 15.12
CA ALA A 172 -45.73 22.86 15.77
C ALA A 172 -44.22 22.64 15.68
N PRO A 173 -43.43 23.69 15.38
CA PRO A 173 -41.99 23.57 15.39
C PRO A 173 -41.48 23.31 16.81
N THR A 174 -40.42 22.50 16.93
CA THR A 174 -39.78 22.20 18.22
C THR A 174 -38.27 22.32 18.12
N VAL A 175 -37.64 22.63 19.25
CA VAL A 175 -36.18 22.74 19.38
C VAL A 175 -35.67 21.76 20.44
N SER A 176 -34.67 20.97 20.10
CA SER A 176 -33.90 20.17 21.06
C SER A 176 -32.68 20.96 21.48
N TYR A 177 -32.38 20.99 22.77
CA TYR A 177 -31.14 21.57 23.29
C TYR A 177 -30.30 20.48 23.97
N ASP A 178 -28.99 20.64 23.97
CA ASP A 178 -28.09 19.85 24.79
C ASP A 178 -28.09 20.32 26.26
N ALA A 179 -27.28 19.67 27.10
CA ALA A 179 -27.16 20.02 28.51
C ALA A 179 -26.56 21.42 28.77
N HIS A 180 -25.95 22.04 27.76
CA HIS A 180 -25.34 23.37 27.82
C HIS A 180 -26.24 24.45 27.20
N GLY A 181 -27.42 24.07 26.69
CA GLY A 181 -28.35 24.99 26.05
C GLY A 181 -28.03 25.28 24.57
N HIS A 182 -27.15 24.51 23.94
CA HIS A 182 -26.91 24.61 22.50
C HIS A 182 -27.97 23.82 21.72
N PRO A 183 -28.46 24.32 20.58
CA PRO A 183 -29.46 23.63 19.79
C PRO A 183 -28.88 22.35 19.18
N LEU A 184 -29.44 21.20 19.54
CA LEU A 184 -29.06 19.88 19.05
C LEU A 184 -29.81 19.52 17.77
N ALA A 185 -31.09 19.89 17.68
CA ALA A 185 -31.93 19.60 16.53
C ALA A 185 -33.16 20.51 16.48
N LEU A 186 -33.70 20.72 15.29
CA LEU A 186 -34.93 21.46 15.02
C LEU A 186 -35.88 20.60 14.22
N SER A 187 -37.15 20.57 14.60
CA SER A 187 -38.22 20.00 13.78
C SER A 187 -39.14 21.14 13.37
N VAL A 188 -39.13 21.53 12.09
CA VAL A 188 -39.89 22.69 11.59
C VAL A 188 -41.15 22.26 10.81
N ASP A 189 -41.14 21.06 10.25
CA ASP A 189 -42.26 20.45 9.49
C ASP A 189 -42.45 18.98 9.89
N THR A 190 -43.66 18.44 9.67
CA THR A 190 -44.05 17.06 10.03
C THR A 190 -43.02 16.04 9.55
N GLY A 191 -42.16 15.60 10.48
CA GLY A 191 -41.23 14.48 10.30
C GLY A 191 -39.82 14.83 9.83
N LYS A 192 -39.44 16.10 9.66
CA LYS A 192 -38.06 16.47 9.26
C LYS A 192 -37.32 17.15 10.41
N SER A 193 -36.43 16.40 11.04
CA SER A 193 -35.45 16.94 11.97
C SER A 193 -34.22 17.46 11.21
N ARG A 194 -33.71 18.62 11.62
CA ARG A 194 -32.46 19.23 11.15
C ARG A 194 -31.53 19.35 12.35
N SER A 195 -30.36 18.74 12.29
CA SER A 195 -29.32 18.91 13.29
C SER A 195 -28.10 19.58 12.69
N PRO A 196 -27.26 20.23 13.52
CA PRO A 196 -25.88 20.51 13.13
C PRO A 196 -25.20 19.21 12.71
N LEU A 197 -24.35 19.30 11.69
CA LEU A 197 -23.59 18.17 11.17
C LEU A 197 -22.20 18.10 11.78
N HIS A 198 -21.62 19.26 12.13
CA HIS A 198 -20.26 19.45 12.60
C HIS A 198 -19.20 18.98 11.59
N SER A 199 -18.36 19.92 11.15
CA SER A 199 -17.33 19.66 10.13
C SER A 199 -16.39 18.52 10.52
N GLY A 200 -16.05 18.38 11.81
CA GLY A 200 -15.25 17.27 12.33
C GLY A 200 -15.86 15.87 12.10
N SER A 201 -17.17 15.72 12.32
CA SER A 201 -17.87 14.44 12.12
C SER A 201 -17.90 14.05 10.65
N VAL A 202 -18.21 15.01 9.77
CA VAL A 202 -18.26 14.80 8.32
C VAL A 202 -16.88 14.42 7.76
N LEU A 203 -15.83 15.13 8.18
CA LEU A 203 -14.45 14.80 7.79
C LEU A 203 -14.01 13.44 8.32
N GLY A 204 -14.40 13.08 9.54
CA GLY A 204 -14.13 11.77 10.13
C GLY A 204 -14.71 10.63 9.28
N THR A 205 -15.97 10.74 8.85
CA THR A 205 -16.61 9.76 7.95
C THR A 205 -15.92 9.70 6.59
N LEU A 206 -15.63 10.85 5.98
CA LEU A 206 -14.95 10.90 4.68
C LEU A 206 -13.56 10.22 4.74
N LEU A 207 -12.79 10.45 5.81
CA LEU A 207 -11.50 9.82 6.00
C LEU A 207 -11.64 8.30 6.22
N ALA A 208 -12.66 7.86 6.97
CA ALA A 208 -12.96 6.44 7.13
C ALA A 208 -13.30 5.76 5.79
N ASP A 209 -14.09 6.41 4.93
CA ASP A 209 -14.43 5.90 3.60
C ASP A 209 -13.20 5.83 2.68
N VAL A 210 -12.36 6.86 2.67
CA VAL A 210 -11.12 6.90 1.88
C VAL A 210 -10.15 5.80 2.34
N THR A 211 -10.01 5.61 3.65
CA THR A 211 -9.13 4.56 4.20
C THR A 211 -9.68 3.16 3.95
N ALA A 212 -11.00 2.95 4.00
CA ALA A 212 -11.62 1.69 3.63
C ALA A 212 -11.42 1.35 2.14
N ALA A 213 -11.47 2.34 1.26
CA ALA A 213 -11.25 2.16 -0.17
C ALA A 213 -9.79 1.89 -0.56
N SER A 214 -8.83 2.30 0.28
CA SER A 214 -7.38 2.18 0.01
C SER A 214 -6.73 0.97 0.67
N GLN A 215 -7.46 0.16 1.44
CA GLN A 215 -6.95 -1.14 1.89
C GLN A 215 -6.74 -2.05 0.67
N PRO A 216 -5.55 -2.66 0.51
CA PRO A 216 -5.32 -3.61 -0.57
C PRO A 216 -6.35 -4.73 -0.40
N ARG A 217 -7.21 -4.91 -1.40
CA ARG A 217 -8.07 -6.09 -1.48
C ARG A 217 -7.14 -7.30 -1.47
N THR A 218 -7.09 -8.01 -0.35
CA THR A 218 -6.42 -9.31 -0.29
C THR A 218 -7.07 -10.21 -1.33
N PRO A 219 -6.29 -11.01 -2.09
CA PRO A 219 -6.81 -11.83 -3.19
C PRO A 219 -7.67 -13.03 -2.76
N MET A 220 -8.21 -13.03 -1.54
CA MET A 220 -9.15 -14.04 -1.05
C MET A 220 -10.32 -13.30 -0.40
N GLY A 221 -11.46 -13.30 -1.10
CA GLY A 221 -12.63 -12.54 -0.73
C GLY A 221 -13.27 -13.06 0.54
N GLU A 222 -13.21 -12.26 1.60
CA GLU A 222 -14.22 -12.22 2.65
C GLU A 222 -14.40 -10.74 3.08
N THR A 223 -15.41 -10.10 2.49
CA THR A 223 -15.93 -8.80 2.95
C THR A 223 -17.24 -9.04 3.72
N GLU A 224 -17.17 -9.54 4.95
CA GLU A 224 -18.38 -9.69 5.78
C GLU A 224 -18.34 -9.01 7.15
N PHE A 225 -17.18 -8.55 7.66
CA PHE A 225 -17.13 -8.07 9.05
C PHE A 225 -17.44 -6.58 9.30
N MET A 226 -17.70 -5.75 8.28
CA MET A 226 -17.82 -4.28 8.47
C MET A 226 -19.05 -3.65 7.81
N ARG A 227 -20.19 -4.36 7.79
CA ARG A 227 -21.50 -3.76 7.44
C ARG A 227 -22.36 -3.53 8.69
N ARG A 228 -21.87 -2.72 9.64
CA ARG A 228 -22.72 -2.19 10.71
C ARG A 228 -23.27 -0.80 10.34
N PRO A 229 -24.53 -0.48 10.68
CA PRO A 229 -25.12 0.83 10.38
C PRO A 229 -24.33 1.98 11.01
N ILE A 230 -24.22 3.10 10.28
CA ILE A 230 -23.47 4.34 10.58
C ILE A 230 -23.69 4.84 12.02
N THR A 231 -24.92 4.70 12.54
CA THR A 231 -25.28 5.12 13.90
C THR A 231 -24.59 4.29 14.97
N GLU A 232 -24.46 2.97 14.81
CA GLU A 232 -23.81 2.12 15.82
C GLU A 232 -22.29 2.36 15.91
N GLN A 233 -21.65 2.64 14.76
CA GLN A 233 -20.21 2.93 14.71
C GLN A 233 -19.87 4.29 15.33
N ALA A 234 -20.68 5.32 15.07
CA ALA A 234 -20.51 6.64 15.67
C ALA A 234 -20.65 6.59 17.20
N HIS A 235 -21.64 5.84 17.71
CA HIS A 235 -21.85 5.65 19.14
C HIS A 235 -20.67 4.90 19.81
N GLN A 236 -20.23 3.77 19.23
CA GLN A 236 -19.08 3.03 19.78
C GLN A 236 -17.77 3.82 19.72
N HIS A 237 -17.56 4.61 18.67
CA HIS A 237 -16.36 5.41 18.57
C HIS A 237 -16.36 6.57 19.57
N GLY A 238 -17.52 7.22 19.76
CA GLY A 238 -17.71 8.22 20.81
C GLY A 238 -17.48 7.67 22.22
N ASP A 239 -17.93 6.44 22.49
CA ASP A 239 -17.70 5.79 23.79
C ASP A 239 -16.22 5.44 24.03
N ARG A 240 -15.50 5.00 22.99
CA ARG A 240 -14.05 4.72 23.07
C ARG A 240 -13.22 5.99 23.26
N VAL A 241 -13.56 7.07 22.57
CA VAL A 241 -12.89 8.36 22.73
C VAL A 241 -13.13 8.93 24.13
N ARG A 242 -14.38 8.84 24.64
CA ARG A 242 -14.69 9.24 26.03
C ARG A 242 -13.93 8.41 27.06
N ALA A 243 -13.84 7.10 26.90
CA ALA A 243 -13.08 6.22 27.79
C ALA A 243 -11.58 6.59 27.79
N PHE A 244 -10.99 6.77 26.61
CA PHE A 244 -9.58 7.17 26.47
C PHE A 244 -9.28 8.52 27.14
N LEU A 245 -10.14 9.53 26.95
CA LEU A 245 -9.96 10.84 27.58
C LEU A 245 -10.16 10.77 29.11
N THR A 246 -11.07 9.92 29.58
CA THR A 246 -11.27 9.70 31.03
C THR A 246 -10.06 9.02 31.67
N ASP A 247 -9.44 8.04 31.00
CA ASP A 247 -8.21 7.41 31.50
C ASP A 247 -7.00 8.34 31.42
N ALA A 248 -6.89 9.17 30.39
CA ALA A 248 -5.82 10.17 30.26
C ALA A 248 -5.87 11.22 31.39
N THR A 249 -7.07 11.62 31.82
CA THR A 249 -7.23 12.57 32.94
C THR A 249 -6.95 11.94 34.30
N LYS A 250 -7.19 10.63 34.48
CA LYS A 250 -6.84 9.90 35.71
C LYS A 250 -5.34 9.66 35.84
N GLY A 251 -4.64 9.44 34.72
CA GLY A 251 -3.17 9.27 34.70
C GLY A 251 -2.38 10.55 34.99
N ALA A 252 -3.00 11.73 34.86
CA ALA A 252 -2.36 13.02 35.14
C ALA A 252 -2.53 13.52 36.59
N ALA A 253 -3.32 12.81 37.41
CA ALA A 253 -3.60 13.16 38.80
C ALA A 253 -2.92 12.23 39.83
N ALA A 254 -2.04 11.34 39.36
CA ALA A 254 -1.17 10.48 40.17
C ALA A 254 0.29 10.95 40.02
#